data_AF-A0A392PHI8-F1
#
_entry.id   AF-A0A392PHI8-F1
#
_cell.length_a   1.000
_cell.length_b   1.000
_cell.length_c   1.000
_cell.angle_alpha   90.00
_cell.angle_beta   90.00
_cell.angle_gamma   90.00
#
_symmetry.space_group_name_H-M   'P 1'
#
loop_
_entity.id
_entity.type
_entity.pdbx_description
1 polymer ?
#
loop_
_entity_poly.entity_id
_entity_poly.type
_entity_poly.pdbx_seq_one_letter_code
_entity_poly.pdbx_strand_id
1 'polypeptide(L)'
;MNFVSAPQAGAIATFSGTTRDTFDGKTVLELIYEAYIPMAIRCIKSVCTSARESWNLHSIAVAHRLGTVPVGETSVFIAVSSVHRADALEACRYLIDEIKATVPIWKKEVYSNGEVWKENTEFLERRSELGKKDVAVEIKEHKKKLCCGTKVRVNHEGSQD
;
A
#
# COMPACT_ATOMS: atom_id res chain seq x y z
N MET A 1 -3.94 -3.57 21.92
CA MET A 1 -4.26 -5.00 21.77
C MET A 1 -5.74 -5.29 21.64
N ASN A 2 -6.62 -4.67 22.43
CA ASN A 2 -8.08 -4.95 22.40
C ASN A 2 -8.73 -4.84 21.00
N PHE A 3 -8.26 -3.92 20.13
CA PHE A 3 -8.77 -3.75 18.77
C PHE A 3 -8.60 -4.99 17.86
N VAL A 4 -7.67 -5.90 18.20
CA VAL A 4 -7.40 -7.09 17.38
C VAL A 4 -7.53 -8.40 18.15
N SER A 5 -7.83 -8.34 19.44
CA SER A 5 -8.05 -9.54 20.26
C SER A 5 -9.42 -10.15 19.92
N ALA A 6 -9.47 -11.46 19.75
CA ALA A 6 -10.71 -12.20 19.57
C ALA A 6 -10.59 -13.63 20.11
N PRO A 7 -11.67 -14.25 20.64
CA PRO A 7 -11.61 -15.62 21.16
C PRO A 7 -11.11 -16.66 20.15
N GLN A 8 -11.35 -16.43 18.86
CA GLN A 8 -10.93 -17.29 17.76
C GLN A 8 -9.48 -17.03 17.27
N ALA A 9 -8.84 -15.95 17.72
CA ALA A 9 -7.48 -15.62 17.32
C ALA A 9 -6.44 -16.32 18.21
N GLY A 10 -5.68 -17.25 17.63
CA GLY A 10 -4.59 -17.94 18.31
C GLY A 10 -3.25 -17.19 18.25
N ALA A 11 -3.16 -16.12 17.46
CA ALA A 11 -1.96 -15.31 17.34
C ALA A 11 -2.28 -13.82 17.12
N ILE A 12 -1.43 -12.96 17.67
CA ILE A 12 -1.38 -11.53 17.37
C ILE A 12 0.08 -11.18 17.08
N ALA A 13 0.34 -10.61 15.91
CA ALA A 13 1.62 -10.03 15.55
C ALA A 13 1.52 -8.50 15.57
N THR A 14 2.57 -7.85 16.06
CA THR A 14 2.63 -6.39 16.13
C THR A 14 3.92 -5.85 15.58
N PHE A 15 3.85 -4.68 14.95
CA PHE A 15 5.00 -3.88 14.56
C PHE A 15 4.90 -2.50 15.19
N SER A 16 6.02 -2.01 15.74
CA SER A 16 6.14 -0.66 16.29
C SER A 16 7.36 0.04 15.71
N GLY A 17 7.13 1.04 14.86
CA GLY A 17 8.18 1.89 14.31
C GLY A 17 8.52 2.99 15.31
N THR A 18 9.70 2.90 15.93
CA THR A 18 10.15 3.84 16.97
C THR A 18 11.17 4.83 16.42
N THR A 19 11.07 6.10 16.80
CA THR A 19 12.07 7.12 16.45
C THR A 19 13.41 6.80 17.10
N ARG A 20 14.46 6.68 16.29
CA ARG A 20 15.84 6.49 16.75
C ARG A 20 16.52 7.84 16.99
N ASP A 21 17.49 7.85 17.88
CA ASP A 21 18.32 9.01 18.22
C ASP A 21 19.40 9.31 17.17
N THR A 22 19.59 8.44 16.19
CA THR A 22 20.69 8.51 15.23
C THR A 22 20.25 8.12 13.82
N PHE A 23 20.67 8.92 12.84
CA PHE A 23 20.51 8.64 11.42
C PHE A 23 21.72 9.16 10.65
N ASP A 24 22.37 8.29 9.87
CA ASP A 24 23.54 8.62 9.03
C ASP A 24 24.65 9.39 9.77
N GLY A 25 24.97 8.92 10.99
CA GLY A 25 25.99 9.53 11.86
C GLY A 25 25.58 10.82 12.57
N LYS A 26 24.35 11.31 12.39
CA LYS A 26 23.83 12.54 13.01
C LYS A 26 22.85 12.24 14.14
N THR A 27 22.89 13.06 15.20
CA THR A 27 21.94 13.00 16.33
C THR A 27 20.59 13.59 15.94
N VAL A 28 19.58 12.73 15.91
CA VAL A 28 18.16 13.08 15.69
C VAL A 28 17.55 13.46 17.03
N LEU A 29 16.87 14.60 17.09
CA LEU A 29 16.15 15.07 18.27
C LEU A 29 14.70 14.59 18.27
N GLU A 30 14.06 14.64 17.10
CA GLU A 30 12.67 14.24 16.89
C GLU A 30 12.38 14.04 15.38
N LEU A 31 11.25 13.39 15.11
CA LEU A 31 10.65 13.34 13.78
C LEU A 31 9.36 14.14 13.76
N ILE A 32 9.06 14.81 12.66
CA ILE A 32 7.76 15.45 12.43
C ILE A 32 7.11 14.76 11.24
N TYR A 33 5.87 14.31 11.41
CA TYR A 33 5.11 13.63 10.36
C TYR A 33 3.95 14.46 9.85
N GLU A 34 3.81 14.52 8.54
CA GLU A 34 2.69 15.17 7.86
C GLU A 34 2.04 14.22 6.86
N ALA A 35 0.75 14.40 6.60
CA ALA A 35 0.01 13.55 5.68
C ALA A 35 -1.16 14.30 5.05
N TYR A 36 -1.48 13.94 3.80
CA TYR A 36 -2.79 14.25 3.23
C TYR A 36 -3.80 13.22 3.78
N ILE A 37 -4.35 13.53 4.95
CA ILE A 37 -5.11 12.59 5.80
C ILE A 37 -6.19 11.79 5.04
N PRO A 38 -7.08 12.40 4.23
CA PRO A 38 -8.10 11.64 3.52
C PRO A 38 -7.53 10.60 2.55
N MET A 39 -6.43 10.92 1.87
CA MET A 39 -5.76 9.97 0.96
C MET A 39 -5.03 8.90 1.76
N ALA A 40 -4.31 9.26 2.81
CA ALA A 40 -3.60 8.31 3.67
C ALA A 40 -4.54 7.23 4.22
N ILE A 41 -5.72 7.63 4.73
CA ILE A 41 -6.74 6.69 5.21
C ILE A 41 -7.23 5.76 4.09
N ARG A 42 -7.45 6.27 2.87
CA ARG A 42 -7.85 5.43 1.72
C ARG A 42 -6.77 4.42 1.35
N CYS A 43 -5.52 4.85 1.27
CA CYS A 43 -4.39 3.98 0.95
C CYS A 43 -4.21 2.89 2.02
N ILE A 44 -4.24 3.24 3.31
CA ILE A 44 -4.16 2.26 4.41
C ILE A 44 -5.30 1.25 4.32
N LYS A 45 -6.54 1.69 4.08
CA LYS A 45 -7.68 0.78 3.89
C LYS A 45 -7.46 -0.18 2.72
N SER A 46 -6.96 0.33 1.58
CA SER A 46 -6.66 -0.51 0.41
C SER A 46 -5.62 -1.58 0.74
N VAL A 47 -4.54 -1.20 1.41
CA VAL A 47 -3.48 -2.13 1.84
C VAL A 47 -4.03 -3.19 2.81
N CYS A 48 -4.90 -2.80 3.75
CA CYS A 48 -5.58 -3.74 4.64
C CYS A 48 -6.50 -4.70 3.88
N THR A 49 -7.19 -4.24 2.82
CA THR A 49 -8.00 -5.11 1.95
C THR A 49 -7.13 -6.14 1.25
N SER A 50 -6.02 -5.72 0.62
CA SER A 50 -5.09 -6.65 -0.04
C SER A 50 -4.50 -7.68 0.92
N ALA A 51 -4.21 -7.29 2.17
CA ALA A 51 -3.78 -8.24 3.20
C ALA A 51 -4.85 -9.29 3.51
N ARG A 52 -6.13 -8.90 3.59
CA ARG A 52 -7.25 -9.83 3.84
C ARG A 52 -7.52 -10.77 2.67
N GLU A 53 -7.16 -10.37 1.45
CA GLU A 53 -7.25 -11.25 0.27
C GLU A 53 -6.14 -12.30 0.24
N SER A 54 -5.01 -12.03 0.91
CA SER A 54 -3.81 -12.87 0.87
C SER A 54 -3.68 -13.81 2.08
N TRP A 55 -4.20 -13.43 3.25
CA TRP A 55 -4.10 -14.22 4.49
C TRP A 55 -5.44 -14.32 5.23
N ASN A 56 -5.61 -15.37 6.05
CA ASN A 56 -6.81 -15.55 6.87
C ASN A 56 -6.71 -14.77 8.19
N LEU A 57 -7.07 -13.49 8.13
CA LEU A 57 -6.92 -12.54 9.23
C LEU A 57 -8.26 -12.26 9.93
N HIS A 58 -8.26 -12.28 11.26
CA HIS A 58 -9.40 -11.82 12.05
C HIS A 58 -9.50 -10.30 12.02
N SER A 59 -8.50 -9.62 12.59
CA SER A 59 -8.51 -8.17 12.77
C SER A 59 -7.18 -7.56 12.41
N ILE A 60 -7.25 -6.32 11.89
CA ILE A 60 -6.10 -5.48 11.57
C ILE A 60 -6.34 -4.13 12.22
N ALA A 61 -5.34 -3.61 12.93
CA ALA A 61 -5.30 -2.24 13.41
C ALA A 61 -4.02 -1.58 12.92
N VAL A 62 -4.15 -0.38 12.34
CA VAL A 62 -3.04 0.44 11.87
C VAL A 62 -3.22 1.83 12.45
N ALA A 63 -2.19 2.36 13.08
CA ALA A 63 -2.14 3.74 13.55
C ALA A 63 -0.83 4.38 13.10
N HIS A 64 -0.90 5.63 12.65
CA HIS A 64 0.27 6.43 12.33
C HIS A 64 0.10 7.81 12.96
N ARG A 65 1.06 8.20 13.79
CA ARG A 65 1.10 9.51 14.46
C ARG A 65 1.48 10.59 13.44
N LEU A 66 0.86 11.76 13.58
CA LEU A 66 1.22 12.98 12.86
C LEU A 66 1.75 14.02 13.85
N GLY A 67 2.43 15.04 13.36
CA GLY A 67 3.14 16.03 14.17
C GLY A 67 4.44 15.46 14.75
N THR A 68 4.92 16.08 15.82
CA THR A 68 6.18 15.73 16.48
C THR A 68 6.12 14.35 17.13
N VAL A 69 7.19 13.57 16.99
CA VAL A 69 7.45 12.26 17.59
C VAL A 69 8.88 12.26 18.18
N PRO A 70 9.02 12.38 19.51
CA PRO A 70 10.32 12.33 20.18
C PRO A 70 11.07 11.02 19.94
N VAL A 71 12.38 11.05 20.17
CA VAL A 71 13.20 9.83 20.25
C VAL A 71 12.61 8.85 21.27
N GLY A 72 12.61 7.55 20.92
CA GLY A 72 12.06 6.48 21.74
C GLY A 72 10.54 6.31 21.64
N GLU A 73 9.83 7.24 20.99
CA GLU A 73 8.39 7.17 20.80
C GLU A 73 8.00 6.47 19.49
N THR A 74 6.83 5.83 19.51
CA THR A 74 6.28 5.12 18.35
C THR A 74 5.62 6.09 17.37
N SER A 75 6.04 6.07 16.11
CA SER A 75 5.43 6.84 15.02
C SER A 75 4.37 6.04 14.27
N VAL A 76 4.58 4.73 14.09
CA VAL A 76 3.65 3.83 13.40
C VAL A 76 3.48 2.54 14.19
N PHE A 77 2.24 2.09 14.34
CA PHE A 77 1.90 0.85 15.01
C PHE A 77 0.94 0.02 14.16
N ILE A 78 1.25 -1.26 14.05
CA ILE A 78 0.41 -2.24 13.35
C ILE A 78 0.17 -3.41 14.28
N ALA A 79 -1.05 -3.89 14.33
CA ALA A 79 -1.39 -5.15 14.98
C ALA A 79 -2.31 -5.97 14.07
N VAL A 80 -2.02 -7.27 13.97
CA VAL A 80 -2.76 -8.20 13.14
C VAL A 80 -3.04 -9.46 13.95
N SER A 81 -4.26 -9.99 13.86
CA SER A 81 -4.62 -11.25 14.50
C SER A 81 -5.13 -12.28 13.50
N SER A 82 -4.84 -13.55 13.80
CA SER A 82 -5.21 -14.71 12.98
C SER A 82 -5.35 -15.96 13.86
N VAL A 83 -5.86 -17.05 13.29
CA VAL A 83 -5.92 -18.35 13.98
C VAL A 83 -4.52 -18.89 14.27
N HIS A 84 -3.60 -18.74 13.32
CA HIS A 84 -2.23 -19.26 13.40
C HIS A 84 -1.18 -18.18 13.11
N ARG A 85 -0.06 -18.27 13.83
CA ARG A 85 1.01 -17.24 13.82
C ARG A 85 1.58 -16.90 12.44
N ALA A 86 1.59 -17.83 11.49
CA ALA A 86 2.19 -17.61 10.16
C ALA A 86 1.51 -16.42 9.47
N ASP A 87 0.18 -16.50 9.30
CA ASP A 87 -0.63 -15.43 8.70
C ASP A 87 -0.47 -14.09 9.41
N ALA A 88 -0.46 -14.06 10.75
CA ALA A 88 -0.30 -12.82 11.49
C ALA A 88 1.08 -12.17 11.26
N LEU A 89 2.16 -12.96 11.31
CA LEU A 89 3.53 -12.46 11.13
C LEU A 89 3.77 -11.99 9.70
N GLU A 90 3.36 -12.77 8.71
CA GLU A 90 3.52 -12.44 7.29
C GLU A 90 2.70 -11.21 6.90
N ALA A 91 1.43 -11.15 7.32
CA ALA A 91 0.58 -9.99 7.05
C ALA A 91 1.08 -8.74 7.77
N CYS A 92 1.60 -8.85 9.00
CA CYS A 92 2.14 -7.70 9.72
C CYS A 92 3.36 -7.10 9.01
N ARG A 93 4.27 -7.96 8.52
CA ARG A 93 5.40 -7.55 7.68
C ARG A 93 4.94 -6.91 6.37
N TYR A 94 4.00 -7.54 5.67
CA TYR A 94 3.42 -7.00 4.44
C TYR A 94 2.84 -5.60 4.66
N LEU A 95 2.00 -5.41 5.69
CA LEU A 95 1.36 -4.12 5.96
C LEU A 95 2.37 -3.00 6.16
N ILE A 96 3.45 -3.20 6.93
CA ILE A 96 4.44 -2.12 7.12
C ILE A 96 5.19 -1.80 5.82
N ASP A 97 5.58 -2.82 5.06
CA ASP A 97 6.28 -2.63 3.78
C ASP A 97 5.38 -1.84 2.80
N GLU A 98 4.11 -2.22 2.69
CA GLU A 98 3.13 -1.56 1.82
C GLU A 98 2.79 -0.13 2.26
N ILE A 99 2.61 0.09 3.57
CA ILE A 99 2.29 1.41 4.10
C ILE A 99 3.43 2.37 3.79
N LYS A 100 4.67 1.95 4.06
CA LYS A 100 5.85 2.74 3.72
C LYS A 100 5.96 2.95 2.22
N ALA A 101 5.68 1.95 1.38
CA ALA A 101 5.84 2.15 -0.05
C ALA A 101 4.72 2.94 -0.75
N THR A 102 3.51 3.08 -0.17
CA THR A 102 2.35 3.61 -0.92
C THR A 102 1.56 4.72 -0.24
N VAL A 103 1.64 4.86 1.08
CA VAL A 103 0.81 5.81 1.82
C VAL A 103 1.49 7.19 1.83
N PRO A 104 0.77 8.26 1.45
CA PRO A 104 1.33 9.62 1.39
C PRO A 104 1.48 10.23 2.80
N ILE A 105 2.52 9.78 3.49
CA ILE A 105 2.97 10.30 4.78
C ILE A 105 4.44 10.68 4.62
N TRP A 106 4.76 11.92 4.96
CA TRP A 106 6.11 12.48 4.87
C TRP A 106 6.70 12.65 6.26
N LYS A 107 8.02 12.46 6.37
CA LYS A 107 8.75 12.70 7.60
C LYS A 107 9.78 13.80 7.41
N LYS A 108 9.89 14.67 8.41
CA LYS A 108 10.98 15.61 8.59
C LYS A 108 11.84 15.15 9.76
N GLU A 109 13.13 15.06 9.55
CA GLU A 109 14.11 14.76 10.59
C GLU A 109 14.64 16.06 11.16
N VAL A 110 14.56 16.22 12.49
CA VAL A 110 15.08 17.38 13.20
C VAL A 110 16.36 16.98 13.93
N TYR A 111 17.43 17.72 13.67
CA TYR A 111 18.76 17.54 14.23
C TYR A 111 19.14 18.75 15.09
N SER A 112 20.22 18.64 15.87
CA SER A 112 20.72 19.77 16.67
C SER A 112 21.17 20.98 15.85
N ASN A 113 21.47 20.79 14.56
CA ASN A 113 22.01 21.82 13.67
C ASN A 113 21.14 22.10 12.44
N GLY A 114 19.91 21.57 12.36
CA GLY A 114 19.00 21.80 11.24
C GLY A 114 17.93 20.75 11.08
N GLU A 115 17.16 20.84 10.00
CA GLU A 115 16.08 19.91 9.69
C GLU A 115 16.05 19.55 8.20
N VAL A 116 15.62 18.32 7.89
CA VAL A 116 15.58 17.81 6.51
C VAL A 116 14.32 16.99 6.27
N TRP A 117 13.56 17.32 5.23
CA TRP A 117 12.48 16.46 4.72
C TRP A 117 13.07 15.24 4.03
N LYS A 118 12.54 14.06 4.37
CA LYS A 118 12.93 12.81 3.74
C LYS A 118 11.84 12.34 2.79
N GLU A 119 12.28 12.00 1.59
CA GLU A 119 11.49 11.21 0.67
C GLU A 119 11.39 9.77 1.15
N ASN A 120 10.35 9.10 0.68
CA ASN A 120 10.07 7.73 1.00
C ASN A 120 10.72 6.84 -0.07
N THR A 121 11.90 6.31 0.21
CA THR A 121 12.71 5.56 -0.77
C THR A 121 11.95 4.32 -1.25
N GLU A 122 11.18 3.70 -0.37
CA GLU A 122 10.33 2.54 -0.62
C GLU A 122 9.28 2.81 -1.71
N PHE A 123 8.79 4.05 -1.80
CA PHE A 123 7.87 4.47 -2.87
C PHE A 123 8.56 4.46 -4.24
N LEU A 124 9.83 4.86 -4.31
CA LEU A 124 10.62 4.90 -5.54
C LEU A 124 11.01 3.49 -6.02
N GLU A 125 11.40 2.62 -5.08
CA GLU A 125 11.74 1.23 -5.35
C GLU A 125 10.55 0.49 -5.96
N ARG A 126 9.37 0.64 -5.37
CA ARG A 126 8.14 0.03 -5.86
C ARG A 126 7.74 0.48 -7.26
N ARG A 127 7.87 1.78 -7.57
CA ARG A 127 7.62 2.28 -8.93
C ARG A 127 8.56 1.64 -9.95
N SER A 128 9.80 1.37 -9.56
CA SER A 128 10.78 0.71 -10.41
C SER A 128 10.45 -0.78 -10.62
N GLU A 129 9.90 -1.45 -9.61
CA GLU A 129 9.40 -2.83 -9.72
C GLU A 129 8.16 -2.95 -10.61
N LEU A 130 7.22 -2.00 -10.49
CA LEU A 130 6.04 -1.92 -11.37
C LEU A 130 6.45 -1.63 -12.82
N GLY A 131 7.38 -0.70 -13.04
CA GLY A 131 7.94 -0.43 -14.37
C GLY A 131 8.65 -1.62 -15.00
N LYS A 132 9.18 -2.56 -14.20
CA LYS A 132 9.72 -3.84 -14.70
C LYS A 132 8.62 -4.85 -15.05
N LYS A 133 7.48 -4.83 -14.34
CA LYS A 133 6.32 -5.70 -14.60
C LYS A 133 5.50 -5.24 -15.82
N ASP A 134 5.42 -3.94 -16.08
CA ASP A 134 4.70 -3.39 -17.24
C ASP A 134 5.34 -3.76 -18.61
N VAL A 135 6.61 -4.20 -18.62
CA VAL A 135 7.28 -4.71 -19.84
C VAL A 135 7.01 -6.22 -20.06
N ALA A 136 6.49 -6.92 -19.07
CA ALA A 136 6.20 -8.36 -19.11
C ALA A 136 4.72 -8.69 -19.28
N VAL A 137 3.90 -7.75 -19.77
CA VAL A 137 2.53 -8.04 -20.22
C VAL A 137 2.60 -8.44 -21.69
N GLU A 138 2.73 -9.74 -21.95
CA GLU A 138 2.43 -10.30 -23.27
C GLU A 138 1.00 -9.92 -23.66
N ILE A 139 0.88 -9.09 -24.69
CA ILE A 139 -0.40 -8.83 -25.36
C ILE A 139 -0.85 -10.15 -25.99
N LYS A 140 -1.70 -10.91 -25.29
CA LYS A 140 -2.43 -12.03 -25.89
C LYS A 140 -3.43 -11.46 -26.88
N GLU A 141 -3.03 -11.48 -28.15
CA GLU A 141 -3.83 -11.09 -29.31
C GLU A 141 -5.19 -11.83 -29.30
N HIS A 142 -6.22 -11.18 -28.78
CA HIS A 142 -7.58 -11.67 -28.92
C HIS A 142 -8.06 -11.33 -30.33
N LYS A 143 -8.09 -12.35 -31.21
CA LYS A 143 -8.75 -12.28 -32.52
C LYS A 143 -10.18 -11.79 -32.35
N LYS A 144 -10.40 -10.49 -32.58
CA LYS A 144 -11.73 -9.91 -32.80
C LYS A 144 -12.24 -10.50 -34.11
N LYS A 145 -13.19 -11.43 -34.04
CA LYS A 145 -14.01 -11.85 -35.18
C LYS A 145 -14.74 -10.61 -35.70
N LEU A 146 -14.26 -10.07 -36.81
CA LEU A 146 -14.92 -9.04 -37.58
C LEU A 146 -16.18 -9.65 -38.22
N CYS A 147 -17.34 -9.41 -37.61
CA CYS A 147 -18.63 -9.77 -38.19
C CYS A 147 -19.05 -8.67 -39.19
N CYS A 148 -18.38 -8.62 -40.35
CA CYS A 148 -18.82 -7.82 -41.49
C CYS A 148 -19.59 -8.70 -42.48
N GLY A 149 -20.76 -8.20 -42.85
CA GLY A 149 -21.82 -8.91 -43.55
C GLY A 149 -21.48 -9.45 -44.94
N THR A 150 -22.20 -10.51 -45.28
CA THR A 150 -22.24 -11.03 -46.65
C THR A 150 -23.11 -10.10 -47.49
N LYS A 151 -22.51 -9.52 -48.53
CA LYS A 151 -23.18 -8.77 -49.61
C LYS A 151 -24.25 -9.66 -50.26
N VAL A 152 -25.50 -9.18 -50.30
CA VAL A 152 -26.50 -9.64 -51.27
C VAL A 152 -26.75 -8.49 -52.24
N ARG A 153 -26.46 -8.74 -53.52
CA ARG A 153 -26.83 -7.90 -54.67
C ARG A 153 -28.15 -8.42 -55.24
N VAL A 154 -29.06 -7.52 -55.58
CA VAL A 154 -30.15 -7.80 -56.54
C VAL A 154 -30.20 -6.60 -57.50
N ASN A 155 -30.21 -6.87 -58.81
CA ASN A 155 -30.18 -5.88 -59.89
C ASN A 155 -31.57 -5.73 -60.54
N HIS A 156 -31.87 -4.49 -60.98
CA HIS A 156 -32.75 -4.00 -62.07
C HIS A 156 -34.21 -4.53 -62.15
N GLU A 157 -35.24 -3.77 -62.53
CA GLU A 157 -35.47 -2.90 -63.71
C GLU A 157 -36.54 -1.82 -63.42
N GLY A 158 -36.66 -0.80 -64.28
CA GLY A 158 -37.62 0.31 -64.13
C GLY A 158 -38.87 0.21 -65.00
N SER A 159 -39.87 1.05 -64.67
CA SER A 159 -41.01 1.54 -65.50
C SER A 159 -41.83 2.49 -64.61
N GLN A 160 -42.03 3.77 -64.97
CA GLN A 160 -43.28 4.34 -65.55
C GLN A 160 -44.54 3.89 -64.74
N ASP A 161 -45.34 4.75 -64.11
CA ASP A 161 -45.82 6.11 -64.42
C ASP A 161 -46.00 6.99 -63.16
#